data_AF-A0AB36YBL6-F1
#
_entry.id   AF-A0AB36YBL6-F1
#
_cell.length_a   1.000
_cell.length_b   1.000
_cell.length_c   1.000
_cell.angle_alpha   90.00
_cell.angle_beta   90.00
_cell.angle_gamma   90.00
#
_symmetry.space_group_name_H-M   'P 1'
#
loop_
_entity.id
_entity.type
_entity.pdbx_description
1 polymer ?
#
loop_
_entity_poly.entity_id
_entity_poly.type
_entity_poly.pdbx_seq_one_letter_code
_entity_poly.pdbx_strand_id
1 'polypeptide(L)'
;MTFLRPTLLTLACLLASPGFADDLPSLGDASSAIVSPQQEYQLGRAWLAYLRGQVSQLNDPQLKDYVETSVYKLVETSQVNDRRLEFILIDSPQLNAFAAPGGIVGVNGGLFLNAQTEGEYASVLAHELAHLSQRHFARGVEAQQRMQIPMMAALLGGIIAAAAGAGDAGIAAIAGTQAAAIQEQRRFSRQNEQEADRIGILNLEKAGYDPRSMPTMFERLMRQYRFDAKPPEFLLTHPVTESRIADTRNRAEQAKPGGKEDSLRYQLIRARVQLQYEDTPGLAAKRFQAQLDENPKNDVARYGLAIAQIKGTQLKQARENLAPLLAKAPNDITYNLAQIELDITSNHLPDAQQRTDRMLTQYPGNYPLNQVRVDLLLKQNRTADAEKALDGLLKSRPDDPDVWYQVAETRGLSGNIIGLHQARAEYFALVGDFQQAIQQLDFAKRRAGNNFPLSSRIDARQRELIEQERLVKGMMS
;
A
#
# COMPACT_ATOMS: atom_id res chain seq x y z
N MET A 1 -46.91 30.22 66.58
CA MET A 1 -46.51 28.80 66.70
C MET A 1 -46.21 28.27 65.31
N THR A 2 -45.29 27.29 65.24
CA THR A 2 -44.83 26.49 64.08
C THR A 2 -43.98 27.17 62.99
N PHE A 3 -42.66 27.02 63.10
CA PHE A 3 -41.77 26.77 61.96
C PHE A 3 -40.80 25.63 62.33
N LEU A 4 -40.82 24.55 61.56
CA LEU A 4 -39.91 23.40 61.67
C LEU A 4 -39.40 23.04 60.27
N ARG A 5 -38.08 22.85 60.19
CA ARG A 5 -37.27 22.14 59.16
C ARG A 5 -36.97 22.91 57.86
N PRO A 6 -35.68 23.00 57.46
CA PRO A 6 -34.99 21.84 56.86
C PRO A 6 -33.49 21.72 57.23
N THR A 7 -33.10 20.63 57.89
CA THR A 7 -31.69 20.25 58.13
C THR A 7 -31.41 18.81 57.68
N LEU A 8 -31.96 18.41 56.53
CA LEU A 8 -31.85 17.03 56.02
C LEU A 8 -31.56 16.95 54.51
N LEU A 9 -30.93 17.97 53.91
CA LEU A 9 -30.54 17.94 52.50
C LEU A 9 -29.03 17.98 52.22
N THR A 10 -28.18 18.13 53.24
CA THR A 10 -26.73 18.31 53.05
C THR A 10 -25.89 17.06 53.27
N LEU A 11 -26.47 15.91 53.65
CA LEU A 11 -25.71 14.69 53.95
C LEU A 11 -25.86 13.55 52.92
N ALA A 12 -26.54 13.78 51.78
CA ALA A 12 -26.73 12.76 50.75
C ALA A 12 -25.71 12.84 49.58
N CYS A 13 -24.86 13.87 49.52
CA CYS A 13 -23.96 14.08 48.37
C CYS A 13 -22.53 13.52 48.52
N LEU A 14 -22.22 12.77 49.59
CA LEU A 14 -20.85 12.30 49.88
C LEU A 14 -20.61 10.80 49.68
N LEU A 15 -21.54 10.07 49.05
CA LEU A 15 -21.41 8.61 48.79
C LEU A 15 -21.55 8.19 47.31
N ALA A 16 -21.35 9.10 46.36
CA ALA A 16 -21.29 8.73 44.95
C ALA A 16 -19.89 8.17 44.60
N SER A 17 -19.78 6.85 44.48
CA SER A 17 -18.60 6.20 43.88
C SER A 17 -18.61 6.45 42.36
N PRO A 18 -17.46 6.69 41.70
CA PRO A 18 -17.43 6.76 40.25
C PRO A 18 -17.69 5.36 39.69
N GLY A 19 -18.87 5.16 39.10
CA GLY A 19 -19.14 3.98 38.28
C GLY A 19 -18.28 4.05 37.03
N PHE A 20 -17.53 2.98 36.75
CA PHE A 20 -16.94 2.75 35.44
C PHE A 20 -18.08 2.72 34.41
N ALA A 21 -18.06 3.67 33.47
CA ALA A 21 -18.96 3.66 32.34
C ALA A 21 -18.42 2.68 31.30
N ASP A 22 -18.98 1.47 31.27
CA ASP A 22 -18.90 0.56 30.13
C ASP A 22 -19.61 1.20 28.91
N ASP A 23 -18.99 1.00 27.74
CA ASP A 23 -19.42 1.33 26.39
C ASP A 23 -20.87 1.83 26.24
N LEU A 24 -21.03 3.16 26.18
CA LEU A 24 -22.22 3.77 25.61
C LEU A 24 -22.12 3.70 24.08
N PRO A 25 -23.15 3.18 23.38
CA PRO A 25 -23.22 3.29 21.92
C PRO A 25 -23.14 4.76 21.51
N SER A 26 -22.21 5.09 20.61
CA SER A 26 -22.08 6.43 20.03
C SER A 26 -23.41 6.85 19.40
N LEU A 27 -24.12 7.78 20.05
CA LEU A 27 -25.31 8.40 19.51
C LEU A 27 -24.90 9.33 18.37
N GLY A 28 -24.95 8.83 17.14
CA GLY A 28 -24.91 9.61 15.92
C GLY A 28 -23.51 10.06 15.50
N ASP A 29 -22.82 9.21 14.73
CA ASP A 29 -21.68 9.63 13.92
C ASP A 29 -22.17 10.54 12.79
N ALA A 30 -22.13 11.86 13.01
CA ALA A 30 -22.55 12.86 12.04
C ALA A 30 -21.78 12.78 10.72
N SER A 31 -20.53 12.29 10.74
CA SER A 31 -19.74 12.04 9.52
C SER A 31 -20.32 10.90 8.66
N SER A 32 -20.92 9.88 9.30
CA SER A 32 -21.62 8.79 8.61
C SER A 32 -22.96 9.23 7.98
N ALA A 33 -23.57 10.30 8.45
CA ALA A 33 -24.76 10.89 7.83
C ALA A 33 -24.44 11.66 6.54
N ILE A 34 -23.16 12.01 6.36
CA ILE A 34 -22.65 12.84 5.27
C ILE A 34 -22.06 11.97 4.15
N VAL A 35 -21.18 11.02 4.49
CA VAL A 35 -20.68 9.99 3.57
C VAL A 35 -20.78 8.63 4.25
N SER A 36 -21.59 7.74 3.67
CA SER A 36 -21.71 6.37 4.19
C SER A 36 -20.44 5.55 3.90
N PRO A 37 -20.10 4.55 4.73
CA PRO A 37 -18.94 3.68 4.48
C PRO A 37 -18.95 3.00 3.10
N GLN A 38 -20.14 2.66 2.58
CA GLN A 38 -20.27 2.07 1.26
C GLN A 38 -19.99 3.07 0.13
N GLN A 39 -20.37 4.35 0.30
CA GLN A 39 -20.00 5.41 -0.63
C GLN A 39 -18.49 5.69 -0.57
N GLU A 40 -17.87 5.72 0.61
CA GLU A 40 -16.42 5.83 0.75
C GLU A 40 -15.68 4.70 0.04
N TYR A 41 -16.19 3.47 0.15
CA TYR A 41 -15.64 2.30 -0.54
C TYR A 41 -15.71 2.44 -2.07
N GLN A 42 -16.88 2.78 -2.61
CA GLN A 42 -17.07 2.97 -4.06
C GLN A 42 -16.20 4.12 -4.59
N LEU A 43 -16.15 5.22 -3.84
CA LEU A 43 -15.31 6.38 -4.12
C LEU A 43 -13.83 5.99 -4.18
N GLY A 44 -13.35 5.25 -3.18
CA GLY A 44 -11.97 4.77 -3.10
C GLY A 44 -11.58 3.89 -4.28
N ARG A 45 -12.45 2.95 -4.68
CA ARG A 45 -12.21 2.07 -5.83
C ARG A 45 -12.17 2.83 -7.15
N ALA A 46 -13.10 3.76 -7.35
CA ALA A 46 -13.12 4.65 -8.52
C ALA A 46 -11.85 5.50 -8.60
N TRP A 47 -11.46 6.09 -7.47
CA TRP A 47 -10.24 6.89 -7.37
C TRP A 47 -8.96 6.07 -7.61
N LEU A 48 -8.86 4.87 -7.03
CA LEU A 48 -7.73 3.97 -7.24
C LEU A 48 -7.59 3.59 -8.72
N ALA A 49 -8.70 3.26 -9.39
CA ALA A 49 -8.68 2.93 -10.80
C ALA A 49 -8.11 4.09 -11.63
N TYR A 50 -8.59 5.31 -11.38
CA TYR A 50 -8.05 6.51 -12.04
C TYR A 50 -6.56 6.73 -11.74
N LEU A 51 -6.16 6.67 -10.46
CA LEU A 51 -4.75 6.84 -10.05
C LEU A 51 -3.83 5.83 -10.74
N ARG A 52 -4.22 4.56 -10.82
CA ARG A 52 -3.45 3.50 -11.51
C ARG A 52 -3.19 3.81 -12.98
N GLY A 53 -4.09 4.54 -13.64
CA GLY A 53 -3.92 5.02 -15.02
C GLY A 53 -3.03 6.26 -15.16
N GLN A 54 -2.69 6.95 -14.07
CA GLN A 54 -1.90 8.20 -14.08
C GLN A 54 -0.45 8.02 -13.62
N VAL A 55 -0.12 6.93 -12.92
CA VAL A 55 1.21 6.74 -12.31
C VAL A 55 1.88 5.45 -12.76
N SER A 56 3.21 5.47 -12.82
CA SER A 56 4.00 4.25 -12.97
C SER A 56 3.96 3.45 -11.66
N GLN A 57 3.88 2.12 -11.77
CA GLN A 57 3.75 1.22 -10.63
C GLN A 57 4.95 0.27 -10.52
N LEU A 58 5.25 -0.12 -9.28
CA LEU A 58 6.24 -1.16 -8.98
C LEU A 58 5.56 -2.53 -9.04
N ASN A 59 6.00 -3.34 -10.01
CA ASN A 59 5.39 -4.64 -10.32
C ASN A 59 6.17 -5.83 -9.73
N ASP A 60 7.06 -5.60 -8.76
CA ASP A 60 7.80 -6.69 -8.09
C ASP A 60 6.85 -7.48 -7.17
N PRO A 61 6.59 -8.78 -7.45
CA PRO A 61 5.67 -9.59 -6.66
C PRO A 61 6.09 -9.73 -5.20
N GLN A 62 7.40 -9.78 -4.92
CA GLN A 62 7.93 -9.88 -3.56
C GLN A 62 7.70 -8.59 -2.78
N LEU A 63 7.82 -7.44 -3.45
CA LEU A 63 7.54 -6.15 -2.84
C LEU A 63 6.04 -6.00 -2.53
N LYS A 64 5.17 -6.37 -3.49
CA LYS A 64 3.71 -6.38 -3.28
C LYS A 64 3.30 -7.25 -2.10
N ASP A 65 3.77 -8.49 -2.06
CA ASP A 65 3.51 -9.42 -0.96
C ASP A 65 4.05 -8.89 0.38
N TYR A 66 5.24 -8.28 0.38
CA TYR A 66 5.80 -7.65 1.58
C TYR A 66 4.93 -6.50 2.10
N VAL A 67 4.53 -5.57 1.22
CA VAL A 67 3.71 -4.41 1.62
C VAL A 67 2.37 -4.88 2.14
N GLU A 68 1.68 -5.77 1.43
CA GLU A 68 0.40 -6.33 1.85
C GLU A 68 0.50 -7.03 3.21
N THR A 69 1.44 -7.96 3.35
CA THR A 69 1.60 -8.72 4.62
C THR A 69 2.00 -7.82 5.79
N SER A 70 2.85 -6.82 5.55
CA SER A 70 3.27 -5.88 6.59
C SER A 70 2.13 -4.93 7.01
N VAL A 71 1.31 -4.46 6.08
CA VAL A 71 0.14 -3.63 6.38
C VAL A 71 -0.94 -4.43 7.09
N TYR A 72 -1.25 -5.65 6.62
CA TYR A 72 -2.23 -6.49 7.30
C TYR A 72 -1.83 -6.82 8.75
N LYS A 73 -0.54 -7.00 9.02
CA LYS A 73 -0.03 -7.16 10.38
C LYS A 73 -0.31 -5.93 11.27
N LEU A 74 -0.18 -4.72 10.73
CA LEU A 74 -0.52 -3.49 11.46
C LEU A 74 -2.04 -3.38 11.68
N VAL A 75 -2.82 -3.66 10.63
CA VAL A 75 -4.29 -3.55 10.60
C VAL A 75 -4.96 -4.54 11.55
N GLU A 76 -4.40 -5.74 11.70
CA GLU A 76 -4.95 -6.78 12.58
C GLU A 76 -5.18 -6.25 14.01
N THR A 77 -4.25 -5.42 14.48
CA THR A 77 -4.25 -4.84 15.83
C THR A 77 -4.64 -3.37 15.90
N SER A 78 -4.97 -2.75 14.76
CA SER A 78 -5.35 -1.34 14.70
C SER A 78 -6.84 -1.12 14.91
N GLN A 79 -7.26 0.16 14.94
CA GLN A 79 -8.65 0.58 15.04
C GLN A 79 -9.37 0.67 13.68
N VAL A 80 -8.76 0.14 12.60
CA VAL A 80 -9.38 0.13 11.27
C VAL A 80 -10.54 -0.89 11.26
N ASN A 81 -11.76 -0.38 11.10
CA ASN A 81 -12.99 -1.18 11.09
C ASN A 81 -13.20 -1.92 9.76
N ASP A 82 -13.10 -1.21 8.63
CA ASP A 82 -13.22 -1.80 7.30
C ASP A 82 -11.84 -2.23 6.80
N ARG A 83 -11.63 -3.54 6.73
CA ARG A 83 -10.34 -4.16 6.36
C ARG A 83 -10.27 -4.56 4.89
N ARG A 84 -11.20 -4.07 4.04
CA ARG A 84 -11.17 -4.27 2.58
C ARG A 84 -10.13 -3.36 1.92
N LEU A 85 -8.86 -3.66 2.19
CA LEU A 85 -7.73 -2.84 1.74
C LEU A 85 -7.36 -3.12 0.30
N GLU A 86 -6.90 -2.09 -0.40
CA GLU A 86 -6.22 -2.20 -1.70
C GLU A 86 -4.88 -1.51 -1.64
N PHE A 87 -3.97 -1.99 -2.47
CA PHE A 87 -2.61 -1.51 -2.49
C PHE A 87 -2.26 -0.94 -3.86
N ILE A 88 -1.50 0.16 -3.84
CA ILE A 88 -0.81 0.69 -5.01
C ILE A 88 0.64 0.99 -4.64
N LEU A 89 1.56 0.40 -5.38
CA LEU A 89 2.99 0.66 -5.22
C LEU A 89 3.44 1.57 -6.34
N ILE A 90 3.83 2.79 -6.00
CA ILE A 90 4.14 3.82 -6.98
C ILE A 90 5.64 3.82 -7.23
N ASP A 91 6.02 3.77 -8.51
CA ASP A 91 7.40 3.86 -8.94
C ASP A 91 7.87 5.32 -8.89
N SER A 92 8.25 5.75 -7.69
CA SER A 92 8.80 7.07 -7.42
C SER A 92 9.89 6.97 -6.34
N PRO A 93 11.08 7.56 -6.56
CA PRO A 93 12.14 7.61 -5.55
C PRO A 93 11.84 8.59 -4.41
N GLN A 94 10.77 9.40 -4.55
CA GLN A 94 10.35 10.34 -3.51
C GLN A 94 9.70 9.59 -2.35
N LEU A 95 10.05 9.98 -1.12
CA LEU A 95 9.38 9.45 0.06
C LEU A 95 7.92 9.87 0.05
N ASN A 96 7.03 8.88 -0.03
CA ASN A 96 5.61 9.07 0.21
C ASN A 96 4.92 7.74 0.58
N ALA A 97 3.84 7.87 1.34
CA ALA A 97 2.83 6.86 1.57
C ALA A 97 1.53 7.57 1.93
N PHE A 98 0.40 6.94 1.68
CA PHE A 98 -0.90 7.50 2.04
C PHE A 98 -1.91 6.41 2.35
N ALA A 99 -2.92 6.73 3.15
CA ALA A 99 -4.18 6.01 3.19
C ALA A 99 -5.35 6.90 2.76
N ALA A 100 -6.19 6.39 1.86
CA ALA A 100 -7.34 7.10 1.32
C ALA A 100 -8.65 6.34 1.60
N PRO A 101 -9.82 6.99 1.49
CA PRO A 101 -11.12 6.37 1.72
C PRO A 101 -11.30 5.08 0.93
N GLY A 102 -12.07 4.14 1.49
CA GLY A 102 -12.28 2.82 0.89
C GLY A 102 -11.12 1.84 1.09
N GLY A 103 -10.22 2.13 2.02
CA GLY A 103 -9.12 1.22 2.39
C GLY A 103 -7.95 1.24 1.41
N ILE A 104 -7.79 2.30 0.62
CA ILE A 104 -6.69 2.36 -0.36
C ILE A 104 -5.42 2.78 0.36
N VAL A 105 -4.36 2.00 0.21
CA VAL A 105 -3.03 2.26 0.77
C VAL A 105 -2.02 2.40 -0.37
N GLY A 106 -1.40 3.57 -0.46
CA GLY A 106 -0.35 3.84 -1.43
C GLY A 106 1.02 3.89 -0.79
N VAL A 107 2.02 3.32 -1.45
CA VAL A 107 3.42 3.34 -0.99
C VAL A 107 4.34 3.65 -2.16
N ASN A 108 5.16 4.69 -2.04
CA ASN A 108 6.20 4.97 -3.02
C ASN A 108 7.46 4.13 -2.72
N GLY A 109 8.19 3.75 -3.77
CA GLY A 109 9.51 3.11 -3.62
C GLY A 109 10.48 3.92 -2.75
N GLY A 110 10.39 5.25 -2.79
CA GLY A 110 11.14 6.17 -1.95
C GLY A 110 10.96 5.95 -0.45
N LEU A 111 9.84 5.41 0.03
CA LEU A 111 9.70 5.07 1.45
C LEU A 111 10.77 4.03 1.86
N PHE A 112 11.02 3.02 1.03
CA PHE A 112 12.05 2.00 1.29
C PHE A 112 13.48 2.56 1.16
N LEU A 113 13.70 3.56 0.31
CA LEU A 113 15.00 4.19 0.18
C LEU A 113 15.40 4.93 1.47
N ASN A 114 14.41 5.56 2.10
CA ASN A 114 14.61 6.50 3.21
C ASN A 114 14.44 5.88 4.59
N ALA A 115 13.46 4.98 4.79
CA ALA A 115 13.36 4.20 6.02
C ALA A 115 14.53 3.21 6.10
N GLN A 116 15.29 3.24 7.20
CA GLN A 116 16.48 2.40 7.36
C GLN A 116 16.16 1.04 8.00
N THR A 117 15.07 0.95 8.75
CA THR A 117 14.63 -0.26 9.44
C THR A 117 13.16 -0.56 9.15
N GLU A 118 12.75 -1.80 9.35
CA GLU A 118 11.34 -2.19 9.22
C GLU A 118 10.42 -1.41 10.16
N GLY A 119 10.88 -1.09 11.37
CA GLY A 119 10.13 -0.30 12.35
C GLY A 119 9.90 1.13 11.86
N GLU A 120 10.89 1.78 11.24
CA GLU A 120 10.73 3.11 10.64
C GLU A 120 9.70 3.07 9.50
N TYR A 121 9.80 2.08 8.61
CA TYR A 121 8.81 1.84 7.55
C TYR A 121 7.40 1.60 8.11
N ALA A 122 7.27 0.71 9.10
CA ALA A 122 6.01 0.37 9.73
C ALA A 122 5.41 1.56 10.47
N SER A 123 6.24 2.47 11.00
CA SER A 123 5.77 3.68 11.69
C SER A 123 5.02 4.63 10.76
N VAL A 124 5.48 4.79 9.52
CA VAL A 124 4.80 5.60 8.51
C VAL A 124 3.45 4.98 8.16
N LEU A 125 3.40 3.66 7.93
CA LEU A 125 2.15 2.99 7.60
C LEU A 125 1.18 2.93 8.79
N ALA A 126 1.68 2.81 10.03
CA ALA A 126 0.86 2.89 11.23
C ALA A 126 0.21 4.26 11.39
N HIS A 127 0.92 5.33 11.02
CA HIS A 127 0.41 6.70 10.95
C HIS A 127 -0.68 6.85 9.87
N GLU A 128 -0.43 6.36 8.66
CA GLU A 128 -1.44 6.39 7.58
C GLU A 128 -2.71 5.59 7.94
N LEU A 129 -2.55 4.42 8.55
CA LEU A 129 -3.68 3.62 9.04
C LEU A 129 -4.45 4.32 10.16
N ALA A 130 -3.78 5.16 10.97
CA ALA A 130 -4.44 5.99 11.95
C ALA A 130 -5.30 7.08 11.28
N HIS A 131 -4.84 7.69 10.17
CA HIS A 131 -5.69 8.59 9.39
C HIS A 131 -6.96 7.90 8.88
N LEU A 132 -6.82 6.65 8.42
CA LEU A 132 -7.95 5.84 7.95
C LEU A 132 -8.91 5.46 9.10
N SER A 133 -8.39 4.93 10.22
CA SER A 133 -9.22 4.50 11.35
C SER A 133 -9.97 5.66 12.00
N GLN A 134 -9.30 6.80 12.11
CA GLN A 134 -9.88 8.02 12.68
C GLN A 134 -10.75 8.78 11.67
N ARG A 135 -10.98 8.23 10.46
CA ARG A 135 -11.78 8.83 9.38
C ARG A 135 -11.46 10.31 9.17
N HIS A 136 -10.17 10.69 9.21
CA HIS A 136 -9.76 12.10 9.08
C HIS A 136 -10.25 12.74 7.78
N PHE A 137 -10.37 11.96 6.70
CA PHE A 137 -10.99 12.40 5.45
C PHE A 137 -12.48 12.78 5.65
N ALA A 138 -13.29 11.87 6.19
CA ALA A 138 -14.73 12.09 6.36
C ALA A 138 -15.01 13.26 7.30
N ARG A 139 -14.29 13.33 8.42
CA ARG A 139 -14.35 14.44 9.38
C ARG A 139 -13.89 15.76 8.76
N GLY A 140 -12.90 15.72 7.85
CA GLY A 140 -12.46 16.89 7.09
C GLY A 140 -13.52 17.39 6.11
N VAL A 141 -14.17 16.48 5.38
CA VAL A 141 -15.29 16.81 4.49
C VAL A 141 -16.46 17.39 5.29
N GLU A 142 -16.83 16.78 6.42
CA GLU A 142 -17.86 17.29 7.34
C GLU A 142 -17.52 18.69 7.89
N ALA A 143 -16.29 18.90 8.37
CA ALA A 143 -15.85 20.21 8.87
C ALA A 143 -15.90 21.29 7.77
N GLN A 144 -15.71 20.88 6.51
CA GLN A 144 -15.72 21.75 5.35
C GLN A 144 -17.10 21.90 4.68
N GLN A 145 -18.09 21.08 5.06
CA GLN A 145 -19.45 21.03 4.49
C GLN A 145 -20.34 22.26 4.74
N ARG A 146 -19.71 23.39 5.06
CA ARG A 146 -20.24 24.70 4.64
C ARG A 146 -20.03 24.98 3.13
N MET A 147 -19.44 24.07 2.33
CA MET A 147 -19.35 24.15 0.86
C MET A 147 -19.54 22.78 0.17
N GLN A 148 -20.11 22.80 -1.03
CA GLN A 148 -20.62 21.63 -1.78
C GLN A 148 -19.51 20.72 -2.40
N ILE A 149 -19.94 19.55 -2.90
CA ILE A 149 -19.24 18.41 -3.53
C ILE A 149 -17.97 18.67 -4.39
N PRO A 150 -17.80 19.76 -5.19
CA PRO A 150 -16.59 19.98 -6.01
C PRO A 150 -15.23 19.97 -5.26
N MET A 151 -15.23 20.05 -3.93
CA MET A 151 -14.00 19.98 -3.12
C MET A 151 -13.42 18.56 -3.00
N MET A 152 -14.24 17.52 -3.16
CA MET A 152 -13.78 16.12 -3.15
C MET A 152 -12.85 15.81 -4.33
N ALA A 153 -13.18 16.29 -5.52
CA ALA A 153 -12.31 16.19 -6.70
C ALA A 153 -10.96 16.86 -6.48
N ALA A 154 -10.96 18.06 -5.88
CA ALA A 154 -9.75 18.81 -5.61
C ALA A 154 -8.84 18.12 -4.58
N LEU A 155 -9.41 17.53 -3.53
CA LEU A 155 -8.64 16.81 -2.51
C LEU A 155 -8.05 15.50 -3.06
N LEU A 156 -8.86 14.70 -3.77
CA LEU A 156 -8.40 13.47 -4.42
C LEU A 156 -7.36 13.76 -5.51
N GLY A 157 -7.53 14.84 -6.27
CA GLY A 157 -6.53 15.34 -7.22
C GLY A 157 -5.24 15.79 -6.55
N GLY A 158 -5.33 16.41 -5.37
CA GLY A 158 -4.17 16.78 -4.55
C GLY A 158 -3.34 15.58 -4.10
N ILE A 159 -3.98 14.48 -3.69
CA ILE A 159 -3.28 13.23 -3.32
C ILE A 159 -2.59 12.64 -4.56
N ILE A 160 -3.23 12.66 -5.73
CA ILE A 160 -2.62 12.15 -6.98
C ILE A 160 -1.39 12.98 -7.36
N ALA A 161 -1.51 14.32 -7.35
CA ALA A 161 -0.41 15.21 -7.65
C ALA A 161 0.76 14.99 -6.68
N ALA A 162 0.47 14.85 -5.39
CA ALA A 162 1.44 14.55 -4.34
C ALA A 162 1.96 13.10 -4.36
N ALA A 163 1.27 12.16 -4.98
CA ALA A 163 1.76 10.79 -5.13
C ALA A 163 2.66 10.64 -6.36
N ALA A 164 2.38 11.42 -7.40
CA ALA A 164 3.03 11.40 -8.71
C ALA A 164 4.27 12.30 -8.82
N GLY A 165 4.69 13.01 -7.77
CA GLY A 165 5.84 13.93 -7.86
C GLY A 165 5.54 15.26 -8.56
N ALA A 166 4.27 15.58 -8.78
CA ALA A 166 3.83 16.76 -9.51
C ALA A 166 3.63 17.97 -8.57
N GLY A 167 4.70 18.37 -7.87
CA GLY A 167 4.69 19.57 -7.06
C GLY A 167 4.77 20.83 -7.93
N ASP A 168 3.67 21.62 -8.02
CA ASP A 168 3.63 23.10 -7.95
C ASP A 168 2.46 23.81 -8.69
N ALA A 169 1.39 23.13 -9.11
CA ALA A 169 0.33 23.80 -9.92
C ALA A 169 -1.05 24.05 -9.26
N GLY A 170 -1.19 23.95 -7.93
CA GLY A 170 -2.52 23.90 -7.30
C GLY A 170 -2.97 25.04 -6.36
N ILE A 171 -2.06 25.83 -5.78
CA ILE A 171 -2.40 26.61 -4.56
C ILE A 171 -1.99 28.09 -4.67
N ALA A 172 -2.54 28.83 -5.63
CA ALA A 172 -2.24 30.27 -5.76
C ALA A 172 -3.43 31.22 -6.02
N ALA A 173 -4.68 30.74 -6.03
CA ALA A 173 -5.81 31.55 -6.52
C ALA A 173 -6.83 32.02 -5.46
N ILE A 174 -6.47 32.10 -4.18
CA ILE A 174 -7.44 32.44 -3.13
C ILE A 174 -6.82 33.27 -2.00
N ALA A 175 -6.74 34.59 -2.15
CA ALA A 175 -6.27 35.48 -1.09
C ALA A 175 -7.14 36.74 -0.98
N GLY A 176 -7.76 36.92 0.20
CA GLY A 176 -8.46 38.15 0.56
C GLY A 176 -9.29 38.02 1.85
N THR A 177 -10.16 37.00 1.93
CA THR A 177 -11.10 36.81 3.06
C THR A 177 -10.99 35.46 3.77
N GLN A 178 -10.01 34.62 3.40
CA GLN A 178 -9.91 33.23 3.85
C GLN A 178 -8.81 32.96 4.89
N ALA A 179 -8.12 33.97 5.42
CA ALA A 179 -7.03 33.74 6.37
C ALA A 179 -7.47 32.97 7.64
N ALA A 180 -8.66 33.24 8.17
CA ALA A 180 -9.23 32.50 9.30
C ALA A 180 -9.63 31.07 8.93
N ALA A 181 -10.21 30.85 7.74
CA ALA A 181 -10.57 29.52 7.24
C ALA A 181 -9.33 28.66 6.94
N ILE A 182 -8.29 29.25 6.35
CA ILE A 182 -6.98 28.62 6.12
C ILE A 182 -6.30 28.32 7.47
N GLN A 183 -6.39 29.23 8.44
CA GLN A 183 -5.82 29.00 9.77
C GLN A 183 -6.55 27.89 10.53
N GLU A 184 -7.87 27.82 10.42
CA GLU A 184 -8.67 26.73 11.02
C GLU A 184 -8.41 25.39 10.31
N GLN A 185 -8.35 25.37 8.98
CA GLN A 185 -7.95 24.18 8.21
C GLN A 185 -6.56 23.68 8.60
N ARG A 186 -5.57 24.59 8.74
CA ARG A 186 -4.22 24.23 9.20
C ARG A 186 -4.22 23.74 10.66
N ARG A 187 -5.08 24.28 11.52
CA ARG A 187 -5.20 23.84 12.91
C ARG A 187 -5.83 22.45 13.01
N PHE A 188 -6.92 22.22 12.27
CA PHE A 188 -7.58 20.91 12.15
C PHE A 188 -6.60 19.86 11.62
N SER A 189 -5.86 20.17 10.57
CA SER A 189 -4.78 19.31 10.06
C SER A 189 -3.72 19.00 11.13
N ARG A 190 -3.23 19.99 11.90
CA ARG A 190 -2.27 19.72 12.99
C ARG A 190 -2.84 18.84 14.11
N GLN A 191 -4.14 18.97 14.43
CA GLN A 191 -4.79 18.11 15.42
C GLN A 191 -4.89 16.67 14.91
N ASN A 192 -5.25 16.50 13.63
CA ASN A 192 -5.30 15.19 12.98
C ASN A 192 -3.92 14.52 12.95
N GLU A 193 -2.85 15.28 12.69
CA GLU A 193 -1.47 14.75 12.74
C GLU A 193 -1.10 14.25 14.15
N GLN A 194 -1.41 15.03 15.20
CA GLN A 194 -1.14 14.62 16.58
C GLN A 194 -2.00 13.41 16.99
N GLU A 195 -3.26 13.34 16.55
CA GLU A 195 -4.12 12.18 16.77
C GLU A 195 -3.56 10.96 16.06
N ALA A 196 -3.16 11.09 14.79
CA ALA A 196 -2.57 10.03 13.99
C ALA A 196 -1.24 9.52 14.55
N ASP A 197 -0.35 10.41 15.03
CA ASP A 197 0.89 10.04 15.72
C ASP A 197 0.62 9.15 16.93
N ARG A 198 -0.35 9.55 17.76
CA ARG A 198 -0.71 8.86 19.00
C ARG A 198 -1.28 7.48 18.75
N ILE A 199 -2.26 7.42 17.86
CA ILE A 199 -2.91 6.16 17.49
C ILE A 199 -1.93 5.27 16.71
N GLY A 200 -1.09 5.86 15.87
CA GLY A 200 -0.05 5.17 15.11
C GLY A 200 1.00 4.53 16.02
N ILE A 201 1.48 5.22 17.07
CA ILE A 201 2.38 4.63 18.09
C ILE A 201 1.73 3.40 18.74
N LEU A 202 0.45 3.51 19.14
CA LEU A 202 -0.27 2.41 19.77
C LEU A 202 -0.44 1.22 18.80
N ASN A 203 -0.75 1.50 17.53
CA ASN A 203 -0.86 0.47 16.49
C ASN A 203 0.48 -0.22 16.25
N LEU A 204 1.58 0.54 16.24
CA LEU A 204 2.94 0.04 16.06
C LEU A 204 3.36 -0.88 17.22
N GLU A 205 3.10 -0.45 18.46
CA GLU A 205 3.34 -1.24 19.68
C GLU A 205 2.55 -2.56 19.65
N LYS A 206 1.24 -2.48 19.36
CA LYS A 206 0.36 -3.66 19.34
C LYS A 206 0.74 -4.65 18.24
N ALA A 207 1.25 -4.17 17.11
CA ALA A 207 1.79 -5.01 16.05
C ALA A 207 3.18 -5.60 16.38
N GLY A 208 3.72 -5.33 17.57
CA GLY A 208 4.96 -5.89 18.09
C GLY A 208 6.23 -5.21 17.58
N TYR A 209 6.13 -4.00 17.03
CA TYR A 209 7.28 -3.17 16.66
C TYR A 209 7.72 -2.28 17.83
N ASP A 210 8.97 -1.83 17.84
CA ASP A 210 9.42 -0.85 18.83
C ASP A 210 8.78 0.53 18.53
N PRO A 211 7.98 1.11 19.46
CA PRO A 211 7.37 2.43 19.32
C PRO A 211 8.36 3.58 19.07
N ARG A 212 9.62 3.43 19.48
CA ARG A 212 10.71 4.39 19.27
C ARG A 212 11.09 4.53 17.79
N SER A 213 10.62 3.62 16.94
CA SER A 213 10.85 3.71 15.50
C SER A 213 10.15 4.92 14.86
N MET A 214 9.00 5.36 15.40
CA MET A 214 8.30 6.55 14.89
C MET A 214 9.08 7.85 15.11
N PRO A 215 9.49 8.23 16.33
CA PRO A 215 10.30 9.44 16.52
C PRO A 215 11.65 9.33 15.79
N THR A 216 12.24 8.14 15.70
CA THR A 216 13.48 7.92 14.90
C THR A 216 13.26 8.26 13.42
N MET A 217 12.14 7.83 12.85
CA MET A 217 11.78 8.16 11.47
C MET A 217 11.54 9.66 11.29
N PHE A 218 10.83 10.31 12.21
CA PHE A 218 10.59 11.77 12.14
C PHE A 218 11.89 12.58 12.23
N GLU A 219 12.80 12.18 13.11
CA GLU A 219 14.12 12.82 13.24
C GLU A 219 14.99 12.59 12.01
N ARG A 220 14.85 11.44 11.36
CA ARG A 220 15.50 11.18 10.07
C ARG A 220 14.98 12.13 9.01
N LEU A 221 13.66 12.25 8.86
CA LEU A 221 13.05 13.18 7.90
C LEU A 221 13.47 14.63 8.18
N MET A 222 13.42 15.05 9.44
CA MET A 222 13.82 16.41 9.82
C MET A 222 15.29 16.68 9.52
N ARG A 223 16.20 15.71 9.73
CA ARG A 223 17.62 15.85 9.40
C ARG A 223 17.86 15.86 7.89
N GLN A 224 17.21 14.97 7.16
CA GLN A 224 17.41 14.79 5.73
C GLN A 224 16.98 16.02 4.93
N TYR A 225 15.84 16.62 5.30
CA TYR A 225 15.24 17.72 4.55
C TYR A 225 15.44 19.09 5.20
N ARG A 226 16.33 19.20 6.20
CA ARG A 226 16.56 20.44 6.96
C ARG A 226 16.96 21.62 6.08
N PHE A 227 17.72 21.34 5.02
CA PHE A 227 18.31 22.36 4.14
C PHE A 227 17.75 22.30 2.71
N ASP A 228 16.78 21.44 2.47
CA ASP A 228 16.20 21.25 1.16
C ASP A 228 15.24 22.41 0.88
N ALA A 229 15.43 23.09 -0.25
CA ALA A 229 14.57 24.20 -0.66
C ALA A 229 13.12 23.75 -0.90
N LYS A 230 12.92 22.49 -1.27
CA LYS A 230 11.62 21.85 -1.47
C LYS A 230 11.61 20.51 -0.72
N PRO A 231 10.90 20.40 0.41
CA PRO A 231 10.75 19.13 1.10
C PRO A 231 9.92 18.14 0.24
N PRO A 232 10.01 16.83 0.49
CA PRO A 232 9.22 15.82 -0.21
C PRO A 232 7.74 16.06 0.04
N GLU A 233 6.92 15.60 -0.90
CA GLU A 233 5.47 15.82 -0.90
C GLU A 233 4.80 15.29 0.37
N PHE A 234 5.29 14.17 0.92
CA PHE A 234 4.84 13.65 2.22
C PHE A 234 4.93 14.68 3.35
N LEU A 235 5.97 15.53 3.39
CA LEU A 235 6.10 16.57 4.42
C LEU A 235 5.23 17.82 4.13
N LEU A 236 4.69 17.95 2.92
CA LEU A 236 3.70 18.99 2.61
C LEU A 236 2.32 18.63 3.17
N THR A 237 1.96 17.35 3.14
CA THR A 237 0.70 16.83 3.69
C THR A 237 0.81 16.46 5.17
N HIS A 238 1.99 15.98 5.61
CA HIS A 238 2.30 15.60 6.99
C HIS A 238 3.53 16.34 7.52
N PRO A 239 3.42 17.65 7.85
CA PRO A 239 4.56 18.41 8.36
C PRO A 239 5.10 17.82 9.66
N VAL A 240 6.36 17.41 9.64
CA VAL A 240 7.10 16.98 10.84
C VAL A 240 7.62 18.22 11.56
N THR A 241 7.28 18.37 12.83
CA THR A 241 7.70 19.50 13.68
C THR A 241 8.43 19.01 14.92
N GLU A 242 9.26 19.87 15.53
CA GLU A 242 9.94 19.57 16.80
C GLU A 242 8.94 19.18 17.90
N SER A 243 7.75 19.80 17.92
CA SER A 243 6.70 19.45 18.89
C SER A 243 6.14 18.04 18.68
N ARG A 244 5.99 17.58 17.43
CA ARG A 244 5.54 16.21 17.13
C ARG A 244 6.61 15.19 17.47
N ILE A 245 7.88 15.49 17.18
CA ILE A 245 9.02 14.66 17.59
C ILE A 245 9.06 14.53 19.12
N ALA A 246 8.90 15.63 19.85
CA ALA A 246 8.87 15.61 21.31
C ALA A 246 7.66 14.82 21.87
N ASP A 247 6.45 15.00 21.33
CA ASP A 247 5.25 14.23 21.77
C ASP A 247 5.41 12.74 21.49
N THR A 248 5.84 12.37 20.27
CA THR A 248 6.05 10.96 19.89
C THR A 248 7.15 10.30 20.70
N ARG A 249 8.27 11.00 20.94
CA ARG A 249 9.35 10.52 21.82
C ARG A 249 8.88 10.33 23.25
N ASN A 250 8.19 11.31 23.84
CA ASN A 250 7.65 11.21 25.19
C ASN A 250 6.66 10.04 25.36
N ARG A 251 5.93 9.68 24.31
CA ARG A 251 5.01 8.52 24.30
C ARG A 251 5.75 7.21 24.12
N ALA A 252 6.67 7.14 23.17
CA ALA A 252 7.46 5.94 22.93
C ALA A 252 8.27 5.52 24.17
N GLU A 253 8.77 6.48 24.97
CA GLU A 253 9.48 6.20 26.22
C GLU A 253 8.57 5.68 27.35
N GLN A 254 7.24 5.82 27.24
CA GLN A 254 6.29 5.21 28.17
C GLN A 254 5.99 3.75 27.82
N ALA A 255 6.29 3.33 26.59
CA ALA A 255 6.10 1.95 26.16
C ALA A 255 7.16 1.04 26.78
N LYS A 256 6.82 -0.24 26.96
CA LYS A 256 7.77 -1.23 27.48
C LYS A 256 8.99 -1.31 26.55
N PRO A 257 10.22 -1.41 27.09
CA PRO A 257 11.40 -1.67 26.28
C PRO A 257 11.24 -2.96 25.46
N GLY A 258 11.74 -2.94 24.22
CA GLY A 258 11.65 -4.06 23.29
C GLY A 258 10.71 -3.78 22.11
N GLY A 259 10.43 -4.84 21.35
CA GLY A 259 9.75 -4.75 20.05
C GLY A 259 10.71 -5.00 18.90
N LYS A 260 10.15 -5.30 17.73
CA LYS A 260 10.92 -5.51 16.51
C LYS A 260 11.32 -4.15 15.94
N GLU A 261 12.62 -3.88 15.83
CA GLU A 261 13.12 -2.69 15.12
C GLU A 261 13.34 -2.97 13.64
N ASP A 262 13.82 -4.16 13.29
CA ASP A 262 14.18 -4.49 11.91
C ASP A 262 13.99 -5.99 11.58
N SER A 263 14.04 -6.34 10.30
CA SER A 263 14.23 -7.73 9.88
C SER A 263 15.05 -7.89 8.62
N LEU A 264 15.63 -9.09 8.52
CA LEU A 264 16.26 -9.55 7.29
C LEU A 264 15.31 -9.41 6.09
N ARG A 265 14.05 -9.85 6.20
CA ARG A 265 13.08 -9.79 5.09
C ARG A 265 12.90 -8.35 4.60
N TYR A 266 12.72 -7.39 5.50
CA TYR A 266 12.63 -5.97 5.11
C TYR A 266 13.89 -5.51 4.40
N GLN A 267 15.09 -5.82 4.93
CA GLN A 267 16.34 -5.40 4.33
C GLN A 267 16.58 -6.03 2.94
N LEU A 268 16.15 -7.26 2.72
CA LEU A 268 16.20 -7.90 1.39
C LEU A 268 15.26 -7.23 0.39
N ILE A 269 14.03 -6.89 0.81
CA ILE A 269 13.07 -6.16 -0.03
C ILE A 269 13.58 -4.74 -0.31
N ARG A 270 14.10 -4.05 0.71
CA ARG A 270 14.75 -2.75 0.58
C ARG A 270 15.91 -2.79 -0.41
N ALA A 271 16.73 -3.85 -0.38
CA ALA A 271 17.77 -4.05 -1.39
C ALA A 271 17.14 -4.13 -2.80
N ARG A 272 16.09 -4.96 -3.03
CA ARG A 272 15.40 -5.02 -4.34
C ARG A 272 14.93 -3.65 -4.82
N VAL A 273 14.33 -2.85 -3.94
CA VAL A 273 13.89 -1.48 -4.26
C VAL A 273 15.06 -0.57 -4.60
N GLN A 274 16.18 -0.65 -3.86
CA GLN A 274 17.37 0.12 -4.21
C GLN A 274 17.92 -0.23 -5.60
N LEU A 275 17.88 -1.50 -6.02
CA LEU A 275 18.26 -1.89 -7.37
C LEU A 275 17.32 -1.33 -8.45
N GLN A 276 16.05 -1.04 -8.12
CA GLN A 276 15.10 -0.45 -9.07
C GLN A 276 15.48 1.00 -9.42
N TYR A 277 16.03 1.74 -8.45
CA TYR A 277 16.40 3.15 -8.61
C TYR A 277 17.89 3.37 -8.91
N GLU A 278 18.62 2.31 -9.23
CA GLU A 278 20.01 2.43 -9.69
C GLU A 278 20.06 2.50 -11.21
N ASP A 279 20.90 3.40 -11.76
CA ASP A 279 20.99 3.63 -13.20
C ASP A 279 21.35 2.36 -13.99
N THR A 280 22.22 1.50 -13.44
CA THR A 280 22.61 0.25 -14.10
C THR A 280 22.83 -0.88 -13.10
N PRO A 281 22.60 -2.14 -13.51
CA PRO A 281 22.96 -3.31 -12.69
C PRO A 281 24.45 -3.35 -12.30
N GLY A 282 25.33 -2.81 -13.15
CA GLY A 282 26.76 -2.75 -12.88
C GLY A 282 27.13 -1.79 -11.73
N LEU A 283 26.45 -0.64 -11.63
CA LEU A 283 26.63 0.27 -10.49
C LEU A 283 26.09 -0.33 -9.20
N ALA A 284 24.91 -0.95 -9.25
CA ALA A 284 24.35 -1.68 -8.11
C ALA A 284 25.31 -2.77 -7.62
N ALA A 285 25.85 -3.58 -8.55
CA ALA A 285 26.81 -4.62 -8.22
C ALA A 285 28.08 -4.05 -7.55
N LYS A 286 28.65 -2.95 -8.07
CA LYS A 286 29.80 -2.28 -7.44
C LYS A 286 29.49 -1.80 -6.03
N ARG A 287 28.32 -1.20 -5.81
CA ARG A 287 27.88 -0.71 -4.50
C ARG A 287 27.76 -1.84 -3.49
N PHE A 288 27.11 -2.94 -3.84
CA PHE A 288 27.00 -4.09 -2.95
C PHE A 288 28.32 -4.83 -2.74
N GLN A 289 29.19 -4.87 -3.76
CA GLN A 289 30.53 -5.40 -3.61
C GLN A 289 31.33 -4.60 -2.58
N ALA A 290 31.29 -3.25 -2.63
CA ALA A 290 31.94 -2.41 -1.64
C ALA A 290 31.44 -2.69 -0.22
N GLN A 291 30.13 -2.88 -0.03
CA GLN A 291 29.56 -3.25 1.28
C GLN A 291 30.04 -4.62 1.78
N LEU A 292 30.30 -5.57 0.87
CA LEU A 292 30.87 -6.87 1.21
C LEU A 292 32.37 -6.81 1.48
N ASP A 293 33.09 -5.92 0.82
CA ASP A 293 34.51 -5.69 1.08
C ASP A 293 34.70 -5.11 2.50
N GLU A 294 33.80 -4.22 2.93
CA GLU A 294 33.74 -3.69 4.30
C GLU A 294 33.24 -4.73 5.31
N ASN A 295 32.19 -5.49 4.98
CA ASN A 295 31.63 -6.52 5.84
C ASN A 295 31.27 -7.80 5.04
N PRO A 296 32.19 -8.77 4.95
CA PRO A 296 31.98 -10.01 4.18
C PRO A 296 30.80 -10.88 4.66
N LYS A 297 30.31 -10.65 5.88
CA LYS A 297 29.18 -11.36 6.49
C LYS A 297 27.83 -10.67 6.25
N ASN A 298 27.80 -9.59 5.47
CA ASN A 298 26.57 -8.86 5.17
C ASN A 298 25.72 -9.64 4.13
N ASP A 299 24.81 -10.47 4.64
CA ASP A 299 23.92 -11.29 3.80
C ASP A 299 23.02 -10.45 2.87
N VAL A 300 22.61 -9.26 3.31
CA VAL A 300 21.77 -8.35 2.51
C VAL A 300 22.56 -7.80 1.33
N ALA A 301 23.82 -7.39 1.55
CA ALA A 301 24.69 -6.95 0.48
C ALA A 301 25.01 -8.10 -0.50
N ARG A 302 25.24 -9.31 0.03
CA ARG A 302 25.46 -10.52 -0.79
C ARG A 302 24.26 -10.84 -1.66
N TYR A 303 23.06 -10.76 -1.10
CA TYR A 303 21.82 -10.93 -1.83
C TYR A 303 21.65 -9.84 -2.91
N GLY A 304 21.81 -8.57 -2.55
CA GLY A 304 21.71 -7.44 -3.48
C GLY A 304 22.70 -7.56 -4.65
N LEU A 305 23.94 -7.98 -4.36
CA LEU A 305 24.95 -8.28 -5.37
C LEU A 305 24.49 -9.39 -6.32
N ALA A 306 23.95 -10.50 -5.78
CA ALA A 306 23.46 -11.59 -6.60
C ALA A 306 22.31 -11.16 -7.52
N ILE A 307 21.33 -10.39 -7.03
CA ILE A 307 20.25 -9.87 -7.89
C ILE A 307 20.79 -8.93 -8.96
N ALA A 308 21.74 -8.05 -8.62
CA ALA A 308 22.38 -7.16 -9.59
C ALA A 308 23.13 -7.96 -10.67
N GLN A 309 23.77 -9.06 -10.29
CA GLN A 309 24.46 -9.98 -11.20
C GLN A 309 23.49 -10.77 -12.08
N ILE A 310 22.33 -11.22 -11.58
CA ILE A 310 21.28 -11.84 -12.39
C ILE A 310 20.81 -10.85 -13.46
N LYS A 311 20.44 -9.63 -13.06
CA LYS A 311 20.02 -8.56 -13.98
C LYS A 311 21.12 -8.18 -14.98
N GLY A 312 22.38 -8.22 -14.55
CA GLY A 312 23.56 -7.96 -15.37
C GLY A 312 24.07 -9.18 -16.16
N THR A 313 23.35 -10.31 -16.18
CA THR A 313 23.73 -11.57 -16.86
C THR A 313 25.04 -12.22 -16.39
N GLN A 314 25.55 -11.84 -15.22
CA GLN A 314 26.72 -12.43 -14.56
C GLN A 314 26.31 -13.67 -13.75
N LEU A 315 25.73 -14.66 -14.45
CA LEU A 315 24.97 -15.76 -13.84
C LEU A 315 25.84 -16.71 -12.99
N LYS A 316 27.12 -16.86 -13.33
CA LYS A 316 28.05 -17.68 -12.55
C LYS A 316 28.34 -17.04 -11.19
N GLN A 317 28.67 -15.76 -11.18
CA GLN A 317 28.94 -15.00 -9.96
C GLN A 317 27.69 -14.87 -9.10
N ALA A 318 26.52 -14.68 -9.71
CA ALA A 318 25.24 -14.69 -9.00
C ALA A 318 25.03 -16.01 -8.25
N ARG A 319 25.30 -17.15 -8.89
CA ARG A 319 25.20 -18.47 -8.26
C ARG A 319 26.16 -18.62 -7.07
N GLU A 320 27.41 -18.17 -7.23
CA GLU A 320 28.42 -18.19 -6.17
C GLU A 320 28.02 -17.34 -4.96
N ASN A 321 27.36 -16.20 -5.20
CA ASN A 321 26.87 -15.32 -4.12
C ASN A 321 25.59 -15.84 -3.44
N LEU A 322 24.68 -16.50 -4.15
CA LEU A 322 23.47 -17.10 -3.55
C LEU A 322 23.75 -18.37 -2.75
N ALA A 323 24.72 -19.19 -3.17
CA ALA A 323 25.02 -20.47 -2.53
C ALA A 323 25.19 -20.40 -1.00
N PRO A 324 26.02 -19.49 -0.42
CA PRO A 324 26.16 -19.40 1.04
C PRO A 324 24.88 -18.93 1.74
N LEU A 325 24.05 -18.08 1.09
CA LEU A 325 22.78 -17.62 1.66
C LEU A 325 21.78 -18.77 1.78
N LEU A 326 21.67 -19.58 0.72
CA LEU A 326 20.84 -20.79 0.70
C LEU A 326 21.35 -21.87 1.64
N ALA A 327 22.66 -22.01 1.82
CA ALA A 327 23.23 -22.94 2.79
C ALA A 327 22.87 -22.53 4.24
N LYS A 328 22.88 -21.23 4.53
CA LYS A 328 22.54 -20.67 5.84
C LYS A 328 21.04 -20.74 6.13
N ALA A 329 20.19 -20.43 5.15
CA ALA A 329 18.74 -20.38 5.30
C ALA A 329 18.05 -21.09 4.11
N PRO A 330 18.04 -22.44 4.08
CA PRO A 330 17.61 -23.23 2.91
C PRO A 330 16.12 -23.09 2.55
N ASN A 331 15.30 -22.64 3.51
CA ASN A 331 13.86 -22.44 3.36
C ASN A 331 13.47 -20.95 3.30
N ASP A 332 14.43 -20.02 3.29
CA ASP A 332 14.10 -18.61 3.12
C ASP A 332 13.48 -18.36 1.74
N ILE A 333 12.27 -17.80 1.71
CA ILE A 333 11.50 -17.62 0.49
C ILE A 333 12.22 -16.67 -0.47
N THR A 334 12.77 -15.57 0.04
CA THR A 334 13.42 -14.52 -0.76
C THR A 334 14.70 -15.04 -1.43
N TYR A 335 15.51 -15.84 -0.73
CA TYR A 335 16.67 -16.49 -1.33
C TYR A 335 16.29 -17.55 -2.36
N ASN A 336 15.24 -18.34 -2.09
CA ASN A 336 14.79 -19.35 -3.04
C ASN A 336 14.18 -18.73 -4.30
N LEU A 337 13.44 -17.63 -4.18
CA LEU A 337 12.92 -16.89 -5.34
C LEU A 337 14.06 -16.33 -6.20
N ALA A 338 15.10 -15.78 -5.60
CA ALA A 338 16.29 -15.33 -6.33
C ALA A 338 17.01 -16.48 -7.07
N GLN A 339 17.07 -17.66 -6.46
CA GLN A 339 17.63 -18.84 -7.11
C GLN A 339 16.76 -19.35 -8.26
N ILE A 340 15.43 -19.33 -8.11
CA ILE A 340 14.49 -19.65 -9.19
C ILE A 340 14.67 -18.67 -10.35
N GLU A 341 14.75 -17.36 -10.06
CA GLU A 341 15.00 -16.30 -11.05
C GLU A 341 16.32 -16.54 -11.80
N LEU A 342 17.40 -16.88 -11.09
CA LEU A 342 18.69 -17.25 -11.67
C LEU A 342 18.58 -18.49 -12.57
N ASP A 343 17.90 -19.54 -12.13
CA ASP A 343 17.78 -20.80 -12.87
C ASP A 343 16.91 -20.62 -14.13
N ILE A 344 15.83 -19.84 -14.06
CA ILE A 344 15.04 -19.42 -15.23
C ILE A 344 15.90 -18.60 -16.21
N THR A 345 16.65 -17.61 -15.70
CA THR A 345 17.49 -16.73 -16.53
C THR A 345 18.64 -17.49 -17.19
N SER A 346 19.19 -18.49 -16.51
CA SER A 346 20.26 -19.36 -17.04
C SER A 346 19.75 -20.57 -17.82
N ASN A 347 18.44 -20.66 -18.08
CA ASN A 347 17.77 -21.75 -18.80
C ASN A 347 17.91 -23.14 -18.14
N HIS A 348 18.19 -23.21 -16.84
CA HIS A 348 18.14 -24.43 -16.03
C HIS A 348 16.71 -24.68 -15.53
N LEU A 349 15.77 -24.82 -16.46
CA LEU A 349 14.34 -24.93 -16.16
C LEU A 349 13.95 -26.13 -15.27
N PRO A 350 14.59 -27.32 -15.37
CA PRO A 350 14.31 -28.44 -14.48
C PRO A 350 14.61 -28.12 -12.99
N ASP A 351 15.74 -27.45 -12.73
CA ASP A 351 16.14 -27.07 -11.36
C ASP A 351 15.20 -26.00 -10.80
N ALA A 352 14.82 -25.02 -11.64
CA ALA A 352 13.82 -24.02 -11.30
C ALA A 352 12.46 -24.66 -10.96
N GLN A 353 12.02 -25.67 -11.74
CA GLN A 353 10.77 -26.40 -11.51
C GLN A 353 10.81 -27.15 -10.19
N GLN A 354 11.85 -27.95 -9.96
CA GLN A 354 11.99 -28.73 -8.73
C GLN A 354 11.98 -27.83 -7.49
N ARG A 355 12.70 -26.69 -7.54
CA ARG A 355 12.73 -25.73 -6.44
C ARG A 355 11.37 -25.06 -6.24
N THR A 356 10.72 -24.63 -7.32
CA THR A 356 9.39 -23.99 -7.26
C THR A 356 8.35 -24.93 -6.65
N ASP A 357 8.30 -26.19 -7.09
CA ASP A 357 7.35 -27.19 -6.57
C ASP A 357 7.60 -27.50 -5.09
N ARG A 358 8.88 -27.62 -4.69
CA ARG A 358 9.26 -27.79 -3.28
C ARG A 358 8.78 -26.61 -2.42
N MET A 359 9.02 -25.39 -2.88
CA MET A 359 8.65 -24.19 -2.14
C MET A 359 7.14 -24.00 -2.06
N LEU A 360 6.40 -24.27 -3.13
CA LEU A 360 4.93 -24.22 -3.12
C LEU A 360 4.29 -25.29 -2.23
N THR A 361 4.96 -26.42 -2.02
CA THR A 361 4.53 -27.44 -1.04
C THR A 361 4.62 -26.89 0.40
N GLN A 362 5.68 -26.13 0.71
CA GLN A 362 5.90 -25.56 2.04
C GLN A 362 5.07 -24.29 2.28
N TYR A 363 4.89 -23.46 1.25
CA TYR A 363 4.21 -22.17 1.31
C TYR A 363 3.06 -22.13 0.29
N PRO A 364 2.01 -22.96 0.48
CA PRO A 364 0.89 -22.99 -0.43
C PRO A 364 0.21 -21.62 -0.47
N GLY A 365 -0.08 -21.13 -1.67
CA GLY A 365 -0.74 -19.83 -1.87
C GLY A 365 0.14 -18.59 -1.75
N ASN A 366 1.45 -18.73 -1.50
CA ASN A 366 2.36 -17.58 -1.53
C ASN A 366 2.37 -16.93 -2.93
N TYR A 367 2.08 -15.63 -3.00
CA TYR A 367 1.90 -14.93 -4.27
C TYR A 367 3.18 -14.92 -5.13
N PRO A 368 4.35 -14.50 -4.62
CA PRO A 368 5.60 -14.52 -5.39
C PRO A 368 5.95 -15.90 -5.96
N LEU A 369 5.74 -16.97 -5.20
CA LEU A 369 6.00 -18.35 -5.66
C LEU A 369 5.04 -18.78 -6.78
N ASN A 370 3.77 -18.40 -6.70
CA ASN A 370 2.81 -18.68 -7.78
C ASN A 370 3.12 -17.84 -9.02
N GLN A 371 3.60 -16.61 -8.84
CA GLN A 371 4.03 -15.77 -9.95
C GLN A 371 5.21 -16.37 -10.72
N VAL A 372 6.28 -16.78 -10.03
CA VAL A 372 7.43 -17.43 -10.71
C VAL A 372 7.06 -18.78 -11.32
N ARG A 373 6.06 -19.48 -10.77
CA ARG A 373 5.50 -20.69 -11.40
C ARG A 373 4.84 -20.37 -12.74
N VAL A 374 4.08 -19.28 -12.84
CA VAL A 374 3.51 -18.83 -14.12
C VAL A 374 4.63 -18.53 -15.12
N ASP A 375 5.62 -17.74 -14.71
CA ASP A 375 6.76 -17.37 -15.58
C ASP A 375 7.50 -18.60 -16.09
N LEU A 376 7.74 -19.59 -15.22
CA LEU A 376 8.38 -20.86 -15.56
C LEU A 376 7.54 -21.68 -16.54
N LEU A 377 6.23 -21.79 -16.33
CA LEU A 377 5.32 -22.52 -17.23
C LEU A 377 5.29 -21.88 -18.61
N LEU A 378 5.25 -20.55 -18.69
CA LEU A 378 5.34 -19.81 -19.96
C LEU A 378 6.69 -20.07 -20.65
N LYS A 379 7.80 -20.04 -19.91
CA LYS A 379 9.14 -20.34 -20.45
C LYS A 379 9.26 -21.78 -20.98
N GLN A 380 8.52 -22.72 -20.40
CA GLN A 380 8.41 -24.11 -20.83
C GLN A 380 7.42 -24.31 -21.99
N ASN A 381 6.79 -23.25 -22.52
CA ASN A 381 5.71 -23.30 -23.51
C ASN A 381 4.46 -24.06 -23.03
N ARG A 382 4.24 -24.17 -21.72
CA ARG A 382 3.06 -24.81 -21.11
C ARG A 382 1.96 -23.79 -20.84
N THR A 383 1.47 -23.16 -21.90
CA THR A 383 0.53 -22.01 -21.83
C THR A 383 -0.80 -22.37 -21.16
N ALA A 384 -1.35 -23.56 -21.42
CA ALA A 384 -2.58 -24.03 -20.76
C ALA A 384 -2.41 -24.21 -19.23
N ASP A 385 -1.25 -24.70 -18.79
CA ASP A 385 -0.96 -24.83 -17.36
C ASP A 385 -0.73 -23.46 -16.70
N ALA A 386 -0.09 -22.52 -17.42
CA ALA A 386 0.07 -21.14 -16.99
C ALA A 386 -1.27 -20.43 -16.83
N GLU A 387 -2.19 -20.61 -17.79
CA GLU A 387 -3.57 -20.08 -17.71
C GLU A 387 -4.28 -20.59 -16.45
N LYS A 388 -4.20 -21.90 -16.18
CA LYS A 388 -4.80 -22.50 -14.97
C LYS A 388 -4.18 -21.96 -13.68
N ALA A 389 -2.87 -21.70 -13.67
CA ALA A 389 -2.20 -21.10 -12.51
C ALA A 389 -2.65 -19.65 -12.28
N LEU A 390 -2.78 -18.86 -13.36
CA LEU A 390 -3.29 -17.50 -13.33
C LEU A 390 -4.76 -17.42 -12.89
N ASP A 391 -5.62 -18.35 -13.34
CA ASP A 391 -6.99 -18.47 -12.84
C ASP A 391 -7.03 -18.75 -11.32
N GLY A 392 -6.01 -19.43 -10.79
CA GLY A 392 -5.81 -19.60 -9.36
C GLY A 392 -5.48 -18.28 -8.65
N LEU A 393 -4.55 -17.51 -9.21
CA LEU A 393 -4.16 -16.20 -8.68
C LEU A 393 -5.32 -15.20 -8.66
N LEU A 394 -6.17 -15.19 -9.70
CA LEU A 394 -7.35 -14.32 -9.77
C LEU A 394 -8.37 -14.56 -8.65
N LYS A 395 -8.41 -15.76 -8.05
CA LYS A 395 -9.29 -16.02 -6.89
C LYS A 395 -8.83 -15.28 -5.63
N SER A 396 -7.53 -15.11 -5.48
CA SER A 396 -6.92 -14.39 -4.35
C SER A 396 -6.66 -12.92 -4.63
N ARG A 397 -6.52 -12.55 -5.91
CA ARG A 397 -6.12 -11.20 -6.34
C ARG A 397 -7.01 -10.71 -7.50
N PRO A 398 -8.33 -10.63 -7.30
CA PRO A 398 -9.26 -10.22 -8.36
C PRO A 398 -9.14 -8.75 -8.76
N ASP A 399 -8.52 -7.91 -7.91
CA ASP A 399 -8.40 -6.47 -8.13
C ASP A 399 -6.95 -6.03 -8.49
N ASP A 400 -6.06 -6.99 -8.78
CA ASP A 400 -4.68 -6.76 -9.17
C ASP A 400 -4.54 -6.65 -10.71
N PRO A 401 -4.27 -5.45 -11.26
CA PRO A 401 -4.20 -5.25 -12.70
C PRO A 401 -3.06 -6.04 -13.35
N ASP A 402 -1.95 -6.31 -12.65
CA ASP A 402 -0.83 -7.04 -13.23
C ASP A 402 -1.20 -8.50 -13.51
N VAL A 403 -1.99 -9.11 -12.62
CA VAL A 403 -2.48 -10.47 -12.81
C VAL A 403 -3.43 -10.52 -14.00
N TRP A 404 -4.35 -9.55 -14.12
CA TRP A 404 -5.26 -9.48 -15.28
C TRP A 404 -4.53 -9.25 -16.61
N TYR A 405 -3.49 -8.42 -16.61
CA TYR A 405 -2.64 -8.23 -17.78
C TYR A 405 -2.00 -9.55 -18.21
N GLN A 406 -1.41 -10.30 -17.28
CA GLN A 406 -0.80 -11.59 -17.59
C GLN A 406 -1.81 -12.66 -18.02
N VAL A 407 -3.01 -12.66 -17.43
CA VAL A 407 -4.13 -13.52 -17.85
C VAL A 407 -4.49 -13.23 -19.29
N ALA A 408 -4.62 -11.95 -19.66
CA ALA A 408 -4.90 -11.56 -21.03
C ALA A 408 -3.83 -12.09 -21.98
N GLU A 409 -2.56 -11.76 -21.74
CA GLU A 409 -1.47 -12.18 -22.63
C GLU A 409 -1.36 -13.71 -22.74
N THR A 410 -1.48 -14.42 -21.63
CA THR A 410 -1.44 -15.90 -21.61
C THR A 410 -2.61 -16.52 -22.37
N ARG A 411 -3.83 -15.96 -22.23
CA ARG A 411 -5.01 -16.40 -23.01
C ARG A 411 -4.88 -16.10 -24.49
N GLY A 412 -4.19 -15.03 -24.85
CA GLY A 412 -3.80 -14.76 -26.23
C GLY A 412 -2.90 -15.87 -26.78
N LEU A 413 -1.89 -16.29 -26.02
CA LEU A 413 -0.98 -17.37 -26.39
C LEU A 413 -1.64 -18.76 -26.42
N SER A 414 -2.62 -19.04 -25.56
CA SER A 414 -3.36 -20.31 -25.53
C SER A 414 -4.49 -20.39 -26.59
N GLY A 415 -4.79 -19.28 -27.27
CA GLY A 415 -5.86 -19.20 -28.26
C GLY A 415 -7.26 -18.98 -27.67
N ASN A 416 -7.37 -18.75 -26.35
CA ASN A 416 -8.61 -18.40 -25.68
C ASN A 416 -8.98 -16.92 -25.94
N ILE A 417 -9.40 -16.61 -27.18
CA ILE A 417 -9.60 -15.22 -27.61
C ILE A 417 -10.76 -14.52 -26.90
N ILE A 418 -11.83 -15.25 -26.54
CA ILE A 418 -12.93 -14.67 -25.76
C ILE A 418 -12.41 -14.29 -24.36
N GLY A 419 -11.74 -15.22 -23.69
CA GLY A 419 -11.17 -14.99 -22.36
C GLY A 419 -10.08 -13.92 -22.33
N LEU A 420 -9.31 -13.76 -23.42
CA LEU A 420 -8.37 -12.66 -23.63
C LEU A 420 -9.08 -11.31 -23.55
N HIS A 421 -10.15 -11.12 -24.35
CA HIS A 421 -10.88 -9.86 -24.37
C HIS A 421 -11.57 -9.58 -23.03
N GLN A 422 -12.12 -10.60 -22.37
CA GLN A 422 -12.66 -10.45 -21.02
C GLN A 422 -11.57 -10.02 -20.01
N ALA A 423 -10.40 -10.65 -20.03
CA ALA A 423 -9.29 -10.28 -19.14
C ALA A 423 -8.76 -8.86 -19.39
N ARG A 424 -8.67 -8.45 -20.67
CA ARG A 424 -8.31 -7.06 -21.01
C ARG A 424 -9.34 -6.06 -20.53
N ALA A 425 -10.63 -6.41 -20.58
CA ALA A 425 -11.68 -5.54 -20.04
C ALA A 425 -11.49 -5.29 -18.54
N GLU A 426 -11.22 -6.34 -17.77
CA GLU A 426 -10.97 -6.21 -16.32
C GLU A 426 -9.70 -5.39 -16.04
N TYR A 427 -8.61 -5.64 -16.77
CA TYR A 427 -7.40 -4.83 -16.69
C TYR A 427 -7.69 -3.33 -16.92
N PHE A 428 -8.35 -3.00 -18.04
CA PHE A 428 -8.63 -1.61 -18.39
C PHE A 428 -9.56 -0.92 -17.38
N ALA A 429 -10.55 -1.64 -16.85
CA ALA A 429 -11.41 -1.14 -15.80
C ALA A 429 -10.62 -0.82 -14.50
N LEU A 430 -9.70 -1.70 -14.11
CA LEU A 430 -8.86 -1.52 -12.90
C LEU A 430 -7.82 -0.40 -13.03
N VAL A 431 -7.52 0.07 -14.25
CA VAL A 431 -6.64 1.23 -14.51
C VAL A 431 -7.42 2.46 -14.98
N GLY A 432 -8.75 2.45 -14.85
CA GLY A 432 -9.60 3.62 -15.11
C GLY A 432 -9.92 3.90 -16.57
N ASP A 433 -9.50 3.03 -17.50
CA ASP A 433 -9.80 3.15 -18.94
C ASP A 433 -11.09 2.39 -19.29
N PHE A 434 -12.22 2.90 -18.80
CA PHE A 434 -13.53 2.25 -18.99
C PHE A 434 -13.94 2.17 -20.46
N GLN A 435 -13.50 3.12 -21.30
CA GLN A 435 -13.80 3.10 -22.73
C GLN A 435 -13.16 1.89 -23.41
N GLN A 436 -11.87 1.66 -23.17
CA GLN A 436 -11.19 0.48 -23.69
C GLN A 436 -11.76 -0.79 -23.07
N ALA A 437 -12.11 -0.77 -21.78
CA ALA A 437 -12.70 -1.93 -21.11
C ALA A 437 -14.01 -2.39 -21.77
N ILE A 438 -14.93 -1.45 -22.02
CA ILE A 438 -16.21 -1.71 -22.69
C ILE A 438 -15.98 -2.20 -24.13
N GLN A 439 -15.03 -1.60 -24.85
CA GLN A 439 -14.67 -2.01 -26.21
C GLN A 439 -14.15 -3.45 -26.27
N GLN A 440 -13.33 -3.87 -25.29
CA GLN A 440 -12.87 -5.26 -25.22
C GLN A 440 -14.04 -6.23 -24.99
N LEU A 441 -15.00 -5.88 -24.15
CA LEU A 441 -16.21 -6.70 -23.96
C LEU A 441 -17.05 -6.80 -25.23
N ASP A 442 -17.11 -5.75 -26.07
CA ASP A 442 -17.77 -5.82 -27.37
C ASP A 442 -17.08 -6.84 -28.31
N PHE A 443 -15.74 -6.86 -28.33
CA PHE A 443 -15.00 -7.87 -29.10
C PHE A 443 -15.25 -9.28 -28.58
N ALA A 444 -15.28 -9.48 -27.26
CA ALA A 444 -15.64 -10.76 -26.65
C ALA A 444 -17.05 -11.20 -27.05
N LYS A 445 -18.02 -10.29 -26.99
CA LYS A 445 -19.43 -10.54 -27.34
C LYS A 445 -19.61 -10.95 -28.79
N ARG A 446 -18.97 -10.23 -29.73
CA ARG A 446 -19.03 -10.57 -31.17
C ARG A 446 -18.53 -11.98 -31.44
N ARG A 447 -17.52 -12.44 -30.69
CA ARG A 447 -16.96 -13.79 -30.79
C ARG A 447 -17.77 -14.86 -30.06
N ALA A 448 -18.52 -14.49 -29.02
CA ALA A 448 -19.43 -15.41 -28.31
C ALA A 448 -20.57 -15.93 -29.21
N GLY A 449 -20.93 -15.17 -30.26
CA GLY A 449 -21.91 -15.57 -31.26
C GLY A 449 -23.25 -15.96 -30.62
N ASN A 450 -23.69 -17.20 -30.87
CA ASN A 450 -24.98 -17.72 -30.39
C ASN A 450 -24.93 -18.27 -28.95
N ASN A 451 -23.81 -18.17 -28.23
CA ASN A 451 -23.73 -18.58 -26.83
C ASN A 451 -24.44 -17.56 -25.93
N PHE A 452 -25.77 -17.69 -25.83
CA PHE A 452 -26.62 -16.75 -25.10
C PHE A 452 -26.21 -16.56 -23.63
N PRO A 453 -25.95 -17.62 -22.83
CA PRO A 453 -25.50 -17.45 -21.44
C PRO A 453 -24.21 -16.63 -21.31
N LEU A 454 -23.24 -16.85 -22.21
CA LEU A 454 -21.98 -16.10 -22.20
C LEU A 454 -22.20 -14.63 -22.60
N SER A 455 -22.95 -14.39 -23.68
CA SER A 455 -23.29 -13.03 -24.12
C SER A 455 -24.04 -12.24 -23.04
N SER A 456 -24.98 -12.88 -22.32
CA SER A 456 -25.69 -12.24 -21.20
C SER A 456 -24.77 -11.85 -20.05
N ARG A 457 -23.74 -12.65 -19.72
CA ARG A 457 -22.75 -12.31 -18.70
C ARG A 457 -21.88 -11.14 -19.13
N ILE A 458 -21.46 -11.12 -20.40
CA ILE A 458 -20.69 -10.01 -20.98
C ILE A 458 -21.52 -8.72 -20.94
N ASP A 459 -22.81 -8.78 -21.31
CA ASP A 459 -23.72 -7.63 -21.26
C ASP A 459 -23.94 -7.12 -19.83
N ALA A 460 -24.02 -8.01 -18.85
CA ALA A 460 -24.11 -7.63 -17.45
C ALA A 460 -22.86 -6.87 -17.01
N ARG A 461 -21.67 -7.40 -17.31
CA ARG A 461 -20.40 -6.75 -16.97
C ARG A 461 -20.24 -5.40 -17.67
N GLN A 462 -20.63 -5.28 -18.94
CA GLN A 462 -20.62 -4.00 -19.65
C GLN A 462 -21.48 -2.94 -18.94
N ARG A 463 -22.68 -3.29 -18.48
CA ARG A 463 -23.54 -2.37 -17.72
C ARG A 463 -22.90 -1.92 -16.41
N GLU A 464 -22.22 -2.84 -15.71
CA GLU A 464 -21.48 -2.49 -14.49
C GLU A 464 -20.36 -1.48 -14.78
N LEU A 465 -19.56 -1.71 -15.83
CA LEU A 465 -18.47 -0.80 -16.21
C LEU A 465 -18.99 0.60 -16.61
N ILE A 466 -20.12 0.67 -17.31
CA ILE A 466 -20.76 1.95 -17.67
C ILE A 466 -21.19 2.72 -16.42
N GLU A 467 -21.74 2.03 -15.42
CA GLU A 467 -22.14 2.67 -14.16
C GLU A 467 -20.92 3.12 -13.35
N GLN A 468 -19.85 2.33 -13.31
CA GLN A 468 -18.59 2.73 -12.69
C GLN A 468 -17.97 3.96 -13.37
N GLU A 469 -17.96 4.00 -14.71
CA GLU A 469 -17.51 5.17 -15.48
C GLU A 469 -18.33 6.42 -15.14
N ARG A 470 -19.66 6.28 -15.01
CA ARG A 470 -20.56 7.37 -14.64
C ARG A 470 -20.25 7.92 -13.24
N LEU A 471 -19.99 7.03 -12.27
CA LEU A 471 -19.60 7.43 -10.91
C LEU A 471 -18.27 8.18 -10.90
N VAL A 472 -17.26 7.66 -11.59
CA VAL A 472 -15.93 8.29 -11.70
C VAL A 472 -16.04 9.68 -12.34
N LYS A 473 -16.76 9.81 -13.47
CA LYS A 473 -16.96 11.11 -14.14
C LYS A 473 -17.70 12.10 -13.26
N GLY A 474 -18.75 11.66 -12.57
CA GLY A 474 -19.52 12.49 -11.65
C GLY A 474 -18.73 12.97 -10.43
N MET A 475 -17.63 12.31 -10.07
CA MET A 475 -16.71 12.79 -9.03
C MET A 475 -15.74 13.85 -9.54
N MET A 476 -15.38 13.82 -10.82
CA MET A 476 -14.39 14.72 -11.43
C MET A 476 -14.99 16.03 -11.96
N SER A 477 -16.29 16.03 -12.26
CA SER A 477 -17.09 17.20 -12.64
C SER A 477 -17.65 17.93 -11.43
#